data_AF-A0A0J8RKW9-F1
#
_entry.id   AF-A0A0J8RKW9-F1
#
_cell.length_a   1.000
_cell.length_b   1.000
_cell.length_c   1.000
_cell.angle_alpha   90.00
_cell.angle_beta   90.00
_cell.angle_gamma   90.00
#
_symmetry.space_group_name_H-M   'P 1'
#
loop_
_entity.id
_entity.type
_entity.pdbx_description
1 polymer ?
#
loop_
_entity_poly.entity_id
_entity_poly.type
_entity_poly.pdbx_seq_one_letter_code
_entity_poly.pdbx_strand_id
1 'polypeptide(L)'
;MLDHRRAHESKKTVSRKSAKRDADRLTSLIYSSPSAISASRQNSRDVSRNASRDGSRNVSRDISRVQSRVQSRVVSRDASISPSRDQSDDEYETSSESGTCPSTASWDERGYEDFEAGIKQDRPLATVVNDLIDRKHNSLQAREENLAAYGRILARHYAADEMEHNVGNLLTAFLQSIKQESTEKETILALKAIALTAVTTLSGAVYDKTGSVVRRKIAGSSSLAIKSAAIRCLGASAFFGGASEDELLDEMEFLMEIIMSDGHFIETPDDPEIVTAALQEWGLLATGVDDLEHLSEDAMETFADQLDSTEPEVQTAAGQNIALLYEKSFSPQEEDEEIDESEYDLQISHDDISQDDYRDDNGALLVQRYKPYHNTPAIEGKIQDLAKISGRHISKKSKRTLHMHFDAILTTIENPRHGPRFRQSIDHEKSESYGTRAGLKFHRFAPLNLNRWWKWCRMAALQRLLAGGIVEHYRAKSRAIVEYLPGLSMDAPEKGRQRRGKDRRKVGESSGRGGEMGMLYDTLHG
;
A
#
# COMPACT_ATOMS: atom_id res chain seq x y z
N MET A 1 -31.37 46.87 -45.76
CA MET A 1 -30.01 47.41 -45.56
C MET A 1 -29.81 47.54 -44.05
N LEU A 2 -29.55 46.44 -43.33
CA LEU A 2 -28.22 45.86 -43.04
C LEU A 2 -27.29 46.87 -42.36
N ASP A 3 -26.54 46.59 -41.29
CA ASP A 3 -26.60 45.68 -40.14
C ASP A 3 -25.39 46.09 -39.26
N HIS A 4 -25.40 45.67 -37.99
CA HIS A 4 -24.22 45.37 -37.14
C HIS A 4 -23.53 46.42 -36.22
N ARG A 5 -23.65 46.08 -34.92
CA ARG A 5 -22.77 46.31 -33.78
C ARG A 5 -21.31 45.88 -34.06
N ARG A 6 -20.33 46.60 -33.49
CA ARG A 6 -19.02 46.02 -33.11
C ARG A 6 -18.51 46.58 -31.78
N ALA A 7 -17.84 45.67 -31.07
CA ALA A 7 -17.56 45.66 -29.64
C ALA A 7 -16.22 46.30 -29.27
N HIS A 8 -16.12 46.62 -27.97
CA HIS A 8 -14.93 46.98 -27.22
C HIS A 8 -13.84 45.89 -27.28
N GLU A 9 -12.60 46.27 -27.61
CA GLU A 9 -11.39 45.53 -27.26
C GLU A 9 -10.61 46.30 -26.18
N SER A 10 -10.47 45.73 -24.99
CA SER A 10 -9.54 46.18 -23.96
C SER A 10 -8.33 45.25 -23.93
N LYS A 11 -7.17 45.78 -24.31
CA LYS A 11 -5.88 45.09 -24.27
C LYS A 11 -5.40 44.97 -22.82
N LYS A 12 -5.40 43.76 -22.25
CA LYS A 12 -4.61 43.45 -21.03
C LYS A 12 -3.26 42.88 -21.46
N THR A 13 -2.21 43.65 -21.17
CA THR A 13 -0.81 43.26 -21.27
C THR A 13 -0.46 42.29 -20.14
N VAL A 14 -0.08 41.06 -20.46
CA VAL A 14 0.53 40.12 -19.51
C VAL A 14 2.02 40.50 -19.35
N SER A 15 2.45 40.67 -18.11
CA SER A 15 3.80 41.10 -17.75
C SER A 15 4.85 40.07 -18.14
N ARG A 16 5.82 40.44 -18.98
CA ARG A 16 6.97 39.61 -19.38
C ARG A 16 7.92 39.26 -18.23
N LYS A 17 7.71 39.83 -17.04
CA LYS A 17 8.61 39.69 -15.88
C LYS A 17 8.30 38.46 -15.02
N SER A 18 7.06 37.96 -15.05
CA SER A 18 6.66 36.71 -14.36
C SER A 18 7.13 35.48 -15.13
N ALA A 19 6.90 35.43 -16.45
CA ALA A 19 7.34 34.31 -17.29
C ALA A 19 8.87 34.08 -17.27
N LYS A 20 9.67 35.14 -17.06
CA LYS A 20 11.13 35.02 -16.97
C LYS A 20 11.59 34.45 -15.62
N ARG A 21 10.88 34.72 -14.52
CA ARG A 21 11.18 34.11 -13.21
C ARG A 21 10.86 32.62 -13.17
N ASP A 22 9.79 32.20 -13.84
CA ASP A 22 9.40 30.79 -13.91
C ASP A 22 10.37 29.99 -14.78
N ALA A 23 10.85 30.58 -15.89
CA ALA A 23 11.88 29.98 -16.73
C ALA A 23 13.24 29.90 -16.00
N ASP A 24 13.67 30.98 -15.34
CA ASP A 24 14.95 31.02 -14.63
C ASP A 24 14.98 30.04 -13.43
N ARG A 25 13.84 29.83 -12.74
CA ARG A 25 13.69 28.84 -11.64
C ARG A 25 13.75 27.39 -12.14
N LEU A 26 13.17 27.09 -13.29
CA LEU A 26 13.22 25.75 -13.87
C LEU A 26 14.64 25.41 -14.36
N THR A 27 15.37 26.38 -14.92
CA THR A 27 16.78 26.17 -15.28
C THR A 27 17.70 26.01 -14.07
N SER A 28 17.42 26.64 -12.93
CA SER A 28 18.22 26.45 -11.71
C SER A 28 18.01 25.09 -11.04
N LEU A 29 16.82 24.49 -11.19
CA LEU A 29 16.54 23.12 -10.72
C LEU A 29 17.21 22.04 -11.58
N ILE A 30 17.41 22.31 -12.87
CA ILE A 30 17.93 21.32 -13.83
C ILE A 30 19.47 21.31 -13.89
N TYR A 31 20.15 22.38 -13.44
CA TYR A 31 21.60 22.56 -13.65
C TYR A 31 22.44 22.82 -12.37
N SER A 32 21.91 22.56 -11.17
CA SER A 32 22.69 22.76 -9.94
C SER A 32 23.60 21.57 -9.64
N SER A 33 24.90 21.82 -9.54
CA SER A 33 25.93 20.82 -9.24
C SER A 33 25.85 20.31 -7.78
N PRO A 34 26.20 19.02 -7.52
CA PRO A 34 25.94 18.34 -6.24
C PRO A 34 26.45 19.05 -4.99
N SER A 35 27.60 19.73 -5.06
CA SER A 35 28.21 20.41 -3.91
C SER A 35 27.46 21.66 -3.43
N ALA A 36 26.63 22.28 -4.28
CA ALA A 36 25.81 23.43 -3.89
C ALA A 36 24.54 23.01 -3.13
N ILE A 37 24.09 21.77 -3.33
CA ILE A 37 22.89 21.19 -2.71
C ILE A 37 23.16 20.83 -1.25
N SER A 38 24.32 20.25 -0.94
CA SER A 38 24.71 19.89 0.45
C SER A 38 24.80 21.09 1.39
N ALA A 39 25.27 22.25 0.90
CA ALA A 39 25.33 23.48 1.70
C ALA A 39 23.95 24.10 1.96
N SER A 40 23.00 23.92 1.03
CA SER A 40 21.60 24.34 1.20
C SER A 40 20.83 23.42 2.18
N ARG A 41 21.15 22.13 2.21
CA ARG A 41 20.54 21.12 3.11
C ARG A 41 20.80 21.41 4.60
N GLN A 42 21.96 21.94 4.97
CA GLN A 42 22.26 22.32 6.36
C GLN A 42 21.47 23.55 6.81
N ASN A 43 21.28 24.53 5.92
CA ASN A 43 20.67 25.80 6.27
C ASN A 43 19.15 25.73 6.40
N SER A 44 18.46 24.79 5.71
CA SER A 44 17.01 24.59 5.90
C SER A 44 16.68 23.78 7.17
N ARG A 45 17.55 22.83 7.56
CA ARG A 45 17.42 22.03 8.80
C ARG A 45 17.43 22.90 10.07
N ASP A 46 18.20 23.98 10.09
CA ASP A 46 18.28 24.90 11.25
C ASP A 46 17.08 25.86 11.34
N VAL A 47 16.46 26.22 10.21
CA VAL A 47 15.30 27.12 10.18
C VAL A 47 14.00 26.37 10.55
N SER A 48 13.85 25.10 10.15
CA SER A 48 12.67 24.29 10.49
C SER A 48 12.62 23.90 11.98
N ARG A 49 13.77 23.58 12.59
CA ARG A 49 13.87 23.23 14.02
C ARG A 49 13.54 24.38 14.97
N ASN A 50 13.78 25.63 14.56
CA ASN A 50 13.44 26.81 15.38
C ASN A 50 11.98 27.26 15.22
N ALA A 51 11.34 27.03 14.06
CA ALA A 51 9.95 27.42 13.83
C ALA A 51 8.93 26.51 14.55
N SER A 52 9.22 25.20 14.66
CA SER A 52 8.33 24.21 15.28
C SER A 52 8.22 24.35 16.81
N ARG A 53 9.24 24.91 17.48
CA ARG A 53 9.25 25.06 18.94
C ARG A 53 8.48 26.26 19.48
N ASP A 54 8.27 27.31 18.68
CA ASP A 54 7.69 28.58 19.16
C ASP A 54 6.21 28.80 18.73
N GLY A 55 5.72 28.08 17.71
CA GLY A 55 4.35 28.23 17.20
C GLY A 55 3.26 27.43 17.94
N SER A 56 3.62 26.33 18.60
CA SER A 56 2.65 25.33 19.10
C SER A 56 2.04 25.64 20.47
N ARG A 57 2.50 26.67 21.20
CA ARG A 57 2.09 26.90 22.60
C ARG A 57 0.99 27.94 22.81
N ASN A 58 0.69 28.83 21.86
CA ASN A 58 -0.16 30.00 22.14
C ASN A 58 -1.46 30.14 21.34
N VAL A 59 -1.80 29.25 20.39
CA VAL A 59 -3.01 29.42 19.55
C VAL A 59 -4.12 28.40 19.84
N SER A 60 -3.83 27.29 20.52
CA SER A 60 -4.76 26.15 20.65
C SER A 60 -5.79 26.26 21.78
N ARG A 61 -5.81 27.34 22.58
CA ARG A 61 -6.65 27.41 23.79
C ARG A 61 -7.95 28.20 23.70
N ASP A 62 -8.16 29.04 22.69
CA ASP A 62 -9.35 29.92 22.65
C ASP A 62 -10.36 29.63 21.51
N ILE A 63 -10.03 28.79 20.53
CA ILE A 63 -10.93 28.51 19.38
C ILE A 63 -11.81 27.25 19.60
N SER A 64 -11.40 26.32 20.47
CA SER A 64 -12.06 25.00 20.65
C SER A 64 -13.34 25.01 21.50
N ARG A 65 -13.69 26.13 22.17
CA ARG A 65 -14.84 26.20 23.08
C ARG A 65 -16.15 26.73 22.49
N VAL A 66 -16.13 27.31 21.28
CA VAL A 66 -17.32 27.99 20.71
C VAL A 66 -17.98 27.21 19.56
N GLN A 67 -17.27 26.32 18.85
CA GLN A 67 -17.86 25.57 17.73
C GLN A 67 -18.48 24.20 18.11
N SER A 68 -18.16 23.64 19.28
CA SER A 68 -18.65 22.31 19.73
C SER A 68 -20.09 22.29 20.25
N ARG A 69 -20.72 23.46 20.46
CA ARG A 69 -22.06 23.58 21.07
C ARG A 69 -23.22 23.73 20.08
N VAL A 70 -22.97 23.91 18.78
CA VAL A 70 -24.01 24.22 17.79
C VAL A 70 -24.30 23.07 16.81
N GLN A 71 -23.37 22.13 16.60
CA GLN A 71 -23.58 20.97 15.71
C GLN A 71 -24.10 19.70 16.41
N SER A 72 -24.07 19.64 17.74
CA SER A 72 -24.47 18.45 18.52
C SER A 72 -25.97 18.33 18.82
N ARG A 73 -26.82 19.24 18.33
CA ARG A 73 -28.26 19.28 18.66
C ARG A 73 -29.22 18.86 17.54
N VAL A 74 -28.75 18.52 16.34
CA VAL A 74 -29.63 18.29 15.17
C VAL A 74 -29.65 16.83 14.67
N VAL A 75 -28.71 15.96 15.10
CA VAL A 75 -28.62 14.57 14.59
C VAL A 75 -29.09 13.50 15.60
N SER A 76 -29.45 13.88 16.83
CA SER A 76 -29.72 12.93 17.91
C SER A 76 -31.21 12.63 18.15
N ARG A 77 -32.07 12.65 17.12
CA ARG A 77 -33.53 12.55 17.34
C ARG A 77 -34.30 11.50 16.53
N ASP A 78 -33.65 10.59 15.81
CA ASP A 78 -34.39 9.59 15.02
C ASP A 78 -33.85 8.14 15.05
N ALA A 79 -33.19 7.74 16.13
CA ALA A 79 -32.84 6.34 16.34
C ALA A 79 -32.75 5.99 17.84
N SER A 80 -33.89 5.96 18.53
CA SER A 80 -33.96 5.35 19.86
C SER A 80 -35.35 4.84 20.18
N ILE A 81 -35.59 3.54 19.93
CA ILE A 81 -36.63 2.75 20.59
C ILE A 81 -35.99 1.42 21.06
N SER A 82 -35.61 1.42 22.34
CA SER A 82 -35.68 0.34 23.36
C SER A 82 -34.97 -1.02 23.16
N PRO A 83 -34.75 -1.81 24.25
CA PRO A 83 -34.29 -1.42 25.59
C PRO A 83 -33.17 -2.34 26.15
N SER A 84 -32.51 -1.79 27.17
CA SER A 84 -31.50 -2.30 28.10
C SER A 84 -31.64 -3.73 28.66
N ARG A 85 -30.49 -4.41 28.81
CA ARG A 85 -30.19 -5.39 29.88
C ARG A 85 -28.67 -5.51 30.15
N ASP A 86 -28.26 -4.90 31.26
CA ASP A 86 -27.36 -5.37 32.34
C ASP A 86 -25.83 -5.60 32.20
N GLN A 87 -25.15 -5.26 33.33
CA GLN A 87 -23.87 -5.75 33.92
C GLN A 87 -22.52 -5.29 33.30
N SER A 88 -21.71 -4.45 33.95
CA SER A 88 -20.67 -4.72 35.00
C SER A 88 -19.62 -5.75 34.53
N ASP A 89 -18.40 -5.38 34.16
CA ASP A 89 -17.21 -5.05 34.98
C ASP A 89 -16.19 -6.18 34.79
N ASP A 90 -14.97 -5.81 34.40
CA ASP A 90 -13.73 -6.60 34.26
C ASP A 90 -13.72 -7.89 33.41
N GLU A 91 -12.59 -8.10 32.69
CA GLU A 91 -11.89 -9.38 32.41
C GLU A 91 -10.98 -9.16 31.19
N TYR A 92 -9.68 -8.99 31.48
CA TYR A 92 -8.60 -9.20 30.52
C TYR A 92 -8.50 -10.72 30.30
N GLU A 93 -8.98 -11.22 29.17
CA GLU A 93 -8.76 -12.63 28.82
C GLU A 93 -8.13 -12.78 27.44
N THR A 94 -7.04 -13.52 27.47
CA THR A 94 -6.19 -13.92 26.35
C THR A 94 -6.87 -15.01 25.51
N SER A 95 -6.67 -14.92 24.20
CA SER A 95 -6.65 -16.00 23.20
C SER A 95 -7.45 -17.30 23.45
N SER A 96 -8.50 -17.51 22.64
CA SER A 96 -8.79 -18.84 22.05
C SER A 96 -9.72 -18.71 20.82
N GLU A 97 -9.16 -19.09 19.67
CA GLU A 97 -9.74 -19.94 18.61
C GLU A 97 -11.23 -19.83 18.27
N SER A 98 -11.54 -19.02 17.24
CA SER A 98 -12.53 -19.41 16.22
C SER A 98 -12.37 -18.59 14.93
N GLY A 99 -11.66 -19.16 13.95
CA GLY A 99 -12.06 -19.20 12.54
C GLY A 99 -12.33 -17.93 11.71
N THR A 100 -12.18 -16.71 12.24
CA THR A 100 -12.38 -15.48 11.47
C THR A 100 -11.13 -14.62 11.58
N CYS A 101 -10.35 -14.56 10.51
CA CYS A 101 -9.16 -13.71 10.42
C CYS A 101 -9.57 -12.24 10.61
N PRO A 102 -9.24 -11.57 11.73
CA PRO A 102 -9.52 -10.15 11.88
C PRO A 102 -8.35 -9.40 11.25
N SER A 103 -8.42 -9.09 9.95
CA SER A 103 -7.33 -8.40 9.24
C SER A 103 -7.77 -7.45 8.12
N THR A 104 -9.07 -7.19 7.94
CA THR A 104 -9.58 -6.17 6.98
C THR A 104 -10.14 -4.91 7.67
N ALA A 105 -10.54 -5.00 8.94
CA ALA A 105 -11.27 -3.92 9.62
C ALA A 105 -10.46 -2.62 9.87
N SER A 106 -9.13 -2.65 9.76
CA SER A 106 -8.29 -1.43 9.83
C SER A 106 -8.07 -0.79 8.46
N TRP A 107 -8.40 -1.49 7.38
CA TRP A 107 -8.22 -1.08 5.99
C TRP A 107 -9.58 -0.70 5.35
N ASP A 108 -10.68 -1.21 5.92
CA ASP A 108 -12.08 -1.01 5.53
C ASP A 108 -12.57 0.46 5.59
N GLU A 109 -11.94 1.36 6.33
CA GLU A 109 -12.61 2.65 6.64
C GLU A 109 -12.08 3.87 5.85
N ARG A 110 -11.02 3.72 5.03
CA ARG A 110 -10.44 4.87 4.28
C ARG A 110 -10.65 4.86 2.77
N GLY A 111 -11.11 3.75 2.19
CA GLY A 111 -11.31 3.62 0.74
C GLY A 111 -12.76 3.37 0.30
N TYR A 112 -13.68 3.24 1.26
CA TYR A 112 -15.00 2.64 1.00
C TYR A 112 -16.10 3.60 0.57
N GLU A 113 -15.96 4.92 0.76
CA GLU A 113 -17.10 5.83 0.51
C GLU A 113 -17.37 6.19 -0.95
N ASP A 114 -16.49 5.87 -1.93
CA ASP A 114 -16.68 6.32 -3.33
C ASP A 114 -16.96 5.20 -4.35
N PHE A 115 -16.87 3.92 -3.95
CA PHE A 115 -17.02 2.79 -4.89
C PHE A 115 -18.06 1.73 -4.49
N GLU A 116 -18.70 1.89 -3.33
CA GLU A 116 -19.64 0.91 -2.76
C GLU A 116 -21.12 1.19 -3.09
N ALA A 117 -21.42 2.20 -3.92
CA ALA A 117 -22.74 2.29 -4.53
C ALA A 117 -22.92 1.13 -5.53
N GLY A 118 -23.66 0.11 -5.10
CA GLY A 118 -24.06 -1.05 -5.90
C GLY A 118 -24.71 -0.64 -7.22
N ILE A 119 -23.93 -0.65 -8.29
CA ILE A 119 -24.41 -0.58 -9.66
C ILE A 119 -24.01 -1.91 -10.29
N LYS A 120 -24.98 -2.58 -10.93
CA LYS A 120 -24.72 -3.73 -11.82
C LYS A 120 -23.71 -3.28 -12.90
N GLN A 121 -23.06 -4.20 -13.61
CA GLN A 121 -22.34 -3.81 -14.83
C GLN A 121 -23.38 -3.22 -15.81
N ASP A 122 -23.61 -1.91 -15.74
CA ASP A 122 -24.64 -1.25 -16.55
C ASP A 122 -24.11 -0.86 -17.93
N ARG A 123 -22.78 -0.82 -18.12
CA ARG A 123 -22.14 -0.47 -19.40
C ARG A 123 -20.89 -1.32 -19.70
N PRO A 124 -20.71 -1.79 -20.95
CA PRO A 124 -19.50 -2.51 -21.35
C PRO A 124 -18.29 -1.57 -21.40
N LEU A 125 -17.10 -2.10 -21.05
CA LEU A 125 -15.84 -1.33 -21.00
C LEU A 125 -15.55 -0.60 -22.30
N ALA A 126 -15.74 -1.27 -23.45
CA ALA A 126 -15.53 -0.68 -24.77
C ALA A 126 -16.34 0.61 -25.01
N THR A 127 -17.59 0.68 -24.56
CA THR A 127 -18.40 1.90 -24.67
C THR A 127 -17.85 3.02 -23.79
N VAL A 128 -17.48 2.71 -22.55
CA VAL A 128 -16.89 3.68 -21.63
C VAL A 128 -15.57 4.22 -22.16
N VAL A 129 -14.72 3.36 -22.74
CA VAL A 129 -13.45 3.74 -23.37
C VAL A 129 -13.68 4.67 -24.57
N ASN A 130 -14.63 4.34 -25.44
CA ASN A 130 -14.95 5.19 -26.59
C ASN A 130 -15.46 6.57 -26.15
N ASP A 131 -16.33 6.63 -25.14
CA ASP A 131 -16.84 7.89 -24.61
C ASP A 131 -15.72 8.72 -23.95
N LEU A 132 -14.78 8.08 -23.26
CA LEU A 132 -13.61 8.77 -22.68
C LEU A 132 -12.68 9.35 -23.75
N ILE A 133 -12.48 8.63 -24.85
CA ILE A 133 -11.68 9.09 -25.99
C ILE A 133 -12.41 10.23 -26.72
N ASP A 134 -13.73 10.13 -26.91
CA ASP A 134 -14.56 11.17 -27.54
C ASP A 134 -14.94 12.30 -26.55
N ARG A 135 -13.91 12.98 -26.07
CA ARG A 135 -14.05 14.05 -25.08
C ARG A 135 -14.88 15.25 -25.56
N LYS A 136 -14.88 15.53 -26.86
CA LYS A 136 -15.48 16.76 -27.43
C LYS A 136 -17.00 16.78 -27.38
N HIS A 137 -17.63 15.60 -27.43
CA HIS A 137 -19.09 15.47 -27.42
C HIS A 137 -19.65 15.23 -26.01
N ASN A 138 -18.79 15.17 -24.99
CA ASN A 138 -19.17 14.86 -23.62
C ASN A 138 -19.20 16.09 -22.71
N SER A 139 -20.32 16.22 -21.98
CA SER A 139 -20.48 17.22 -20.92
C SER A 139 -19.52 16.96 -19.75
N LEU A 140 -19.26 17.96 -18.92
CA LEU A 140 -18.43 17.83 -17.70
C LEU A 140 -18.90 16.66 -16.83
N GLN A 141 -20.20 16.60 -16.56
CA GLN A 141 -20.81 15.53 -15.76
C GLN A 141 -20.66 14.15 -16.42
N ALA A 142 -20.86 14.06 -17.74
CA ALA A 142 -20.68 12.80 -18.45
C ALA A 142 -19.23 12.30 -18.39
N ARG A 143 -18.24 13.20 -18.43
CA ARG A 143 -16.82 12.82 -18.28
C ARG A 143 -16.52 12.28 -16.89
N GLU A 144 -17.04 12.90 -15.84
CA GLU A 144 -16.89 12.40 -14.47
C GLU A 144 -17.55 11.02 -14.30
N GLU A 145 -18.76 10.83 -14.83
CA GLU A 145 -19.47 9.55 -14.78
C GLU A 145 -18.72 8.46 -15.54
N ASN A 146 -18.15 8.78 -16.71
CA ASN A 146 -17.37 7.84 -17.52
C ASN A 146 -16.04 7.48 -16.84
N LEU A 147 -15.34 8.44 -16.22
CA LEU A 147 -14.12 8.16 -15.46
C LEU A 147 -14.40 7.30 -14.23
N ALA A 148 -15.48 7.57 -13.50
CA ALA A 148 -15.91 6.76 -12.37
C ALA A 148 -16.35 5.35 -12.79
N ALA A 149 -17.04 5.22 -13.93
CA ALA A 149 -17.39 3.91 -14.50
C ALA A 149 -16.13 3.13 -14.90
N TYR A 150 -15.19 3.76 -15.58
CA TYR A 150 -13.90 3.18 -15.97
C TYR A 150 -13.13 2.66 -14.76
N GLY A 151 -12.96 3.50 -13.74
CA GLY A 151 -12.26 3.12 -12.51
C GLY A 151 -12.92 1.92 -11.80
N ARG A 152 -14.25 1.89 -11.72
CA ARG A 152 -14.99 0.77 -11.13
C ARG A 152 -14.83 -0.53 -11.89
N ILE A 153 -14.87 -0.48 -13.23
CA ILE A 153 -14.73 -1.66 -14.07
C ILE A 153 -13.34 -2.25 -13.88
N LEU A 154 -12.28 -1.44 -14.01
CA LEU A 154 -10.91 -1.93 -13.90
C LEU A 154 -10.52 -2.34 -12.48
N ALA A 155 -11.06 -1.70 -11.44
CA ALA A 155 -10.82 -2.14 -10.07
C ALA A 155 -11.39 -3.55 -9.84
N ARG A 156 -12.55 -3.88 -10.43
CA ARG A 156 -13.28 -5.13 -10.19
C ARG A 156 -12.99 -6.25 -11.18
N HIS A 157 -12.53 -5.92 -12.39
CA HIS A 157 -12.34 -6.89 -13.46
C HIS A 157 -10.99 -6.65 -14.15
N TYR A 158 -10.26 -7.75 -14.36
CA TYR A 158 -9.04 -7.73 -15.14
C TYR A 158 -9.39 -7.69 -16.64
N ALA A 159 -9.00 -6.62 -17.33
CA ALA A 159 -9.37 -6.35 -18.73
C ALA A 159 -8.18 -5.81 -19.57
N ALA A 160 -6.99 -6.38 -19.40
CA ALA A 160 -5.78 -5.92 -20.09
C ALA A 160 -5.88 -6.01 -21.62
N ASP A 161 -6.37 -7.15 -22.14
CA ASP A 161 -6.46 -7.41 -23.58
C ASP A 161 -7.40 -6.42 -24.31
N GLU A 162 -8.51 -6.04 -23.65
CA GLU A 162 -9.45 -5.04 -24.19
C GLU A 162 -8.84 -3.62 -24.21
N MET A 163 -7.85 -3.36 -23.37
CA MET A 163 -7.24 -2.04 -23.20
C MET A 163 -6.02 -1.80 -24.07
N GLU A 164 -5.31 -2.85 -24.47
CA GLU A 164 -3.97 -2.79 -25.08
C GLU A 164 -3.87 -1.75 -26.21
N HIS A 165 -4.86 -1.74 -27.11
CA HIS A 165 -4.89 -0.86 -28.29
C HIS A 165 -5.29 0.59 -27.97
N ASN A 166 -5.91 0.82 -26.82
CA ASN A 166 -6.52 2.10 -26.44
C ASN A 166 -5.70 2.89 -25.40
N VAL A 167 -4.67 2.30 -24.80
CA VAL A 167 -3.86 2.92 -23.73
C VAL A 167 -3.38 4.32 -24.15
N GLY A 168 -2.77 4.47 -25.33
CA GLY A 168 -2.25 5.77 -25.77
C GLY A 168 -3.31 6.86 -25.91
N ASN A 169 -4.50 6.52 -26.41
CA ASN A 169 -5.61 7.46 -26.59
C ASN A 169 -6.25 7.82 -25.24
N LEU A 170 -6.42 6.82 -24.36
CA LEU A 170 -6.92 7.01 -23.00
C LEU A 170 -6.00 7.91 -22.17
N LEU A 171 -4.69 7.66 -22.19
CA LEU A 171 -3.71 8.50 -21.50
C LEU A 171 -3.78 9.94 -21.99
N THR A 172 -3.95 10.16 -23.31
CA THR A 172 -4.12 11.51 -23.87
C THR A 172 -5.36 12.20 -23.30
N ALA A 173 -6.49 11.49 -23.22
CA ALA A 173 -7.73 12.01 -22.64
C ALA A 173 -7.59 12.33 -21.14
N PHE A 174 -7.00 11.42 -20.35
CA PHE A 174 -6.79 11.61 -18.91
C PHE A 174 -5.86 12.79 -18.63
N LEU A 175 -4.74 12.89 -19.36
CA LEU A 175 -3.81 14.00 -19.24
C LEU A 175 -4.47 15.33 -19.60
N GLN A 176 -5.42 15.35 -20.54
CA GLN A 176 -6.17 16.55 -20.85
C GLN A 176 -7.08 16.97 -19.69
N SER A 177 -7.78 16.04 -19.03
CA SER A 177 -8.58 16.32 -17.84
C SER A 177 -7.72 16.81 -16.67
N ILE A 178 -6.55 16.22 -16.45
CA ILE A 178 -5.60 16.64 -15.41
C ILE A 178 -5.03 18.04 -15.69
N LYS A 179 -4.71 18.36 -16.95
CA LYS A 179 -4.18 19.68 -17.33
C LYS A 179 -5.22 20.78 -17.20
N GLN A 180 -6.49 20.48 -17.49
CA GLN A 180 -7.57 21.48 -17.46
C GLN A 180 -8.08 21.78 -16.06
N GLU A 181 -8.02 20.81 -15.14
CA GLU A 181 -8.56 20.94 -13.78
C GLU A 181 -9.97 21.54 -13.74
N SER A 182 -10.86 21.12 -14.65
CA SER A 182 -12.21 21.72 -14.75
C SER A 182 -12.99 21.57 -13.44
N THR A 183 -12.87 20.40 -12.82
CA THR A 183 -13.39 20.11 -11.48
C THR A 183 -12.35 19.27 -10.72
N GLU A 184 -12.37 19.38 -9.40
CA GLU A 184 -11.55 18.57 -8.51
C GLU A 184 -11.84 17.07 -8.71
N LYS A 185 -13.14 16.71 -8.80
CA LYS A 185 -13.59 15.35 -9.00
C LYS A 185 -13.12 14.75 -10.35
N GLU A 186 -13.27 15.46 -11.47
CA GLU A 186 -12.78 15.02 -12.78
C GLU A 186 -11.28 14.73 -12.73
N THR A 187 -10.52 15.62 -12.08
CA THR A 187 -9.05 15.51 -11.97
C THR A 187 -8.62 14.31 -11.13
N ILE A 188 -9.21 14.13 -9.95
CA ILE A 188 -8.93 12.99 -9.08
C ILE A 188 -9.28 11.67 -9.77
N LEU A 189 -10.43 11.60 -10.44
CA LEU A 189 -10.83 10.40 -11.18
C LEU A 189 -9.90 10.11 -12.36
N ALA A 190 -9.41 11.14 -13.07
CA ALA A 190 -8.44 10.97 -14.15
C ALA A 190 -7.07 10.47 -13.63
N LEU A 191 -6.60 10.96 -12.48
CA LEU A 191 -5.39 10.46 -11.81
C LEU A 191 -5.54 8.99 -11.40
N LYS A 192 -6.67 8.64 -10.76
CA LYS A 192 -7.00 7.24 -10.42
C LYS A 192 -7.08 6.35 -11.67
N ALA A 193 -7.64 6.86 -12.76
CA ALA A 193 -7.73 6.13 -14.03
C ALA A 193 -6.35 5.83 -14.64
N ILE A 194 -5.38 6.75 -14.55
CA ILE A 194 -3.99 6.49 -14.96
C ILE A 194 -3.38 5.37 -14.12
N ALA A 195 -3.50 5.44 -12.79
CA ALA A 195 -2.96 4.42 -11.89
C ALA A 195 -3.55 3.03 -12.14
N LEU A 196 -4.87 2.94 -12.35
CA LEU A 196 -5.54 1.68 -12.72
C LEU A 196 -5.12 1.16 -14.10
N THR A 197 -4.87 2.07 -15.05
CA THR A 197 -4.35 1.71 -16.38
C THR A 197 -2.95 1.11 -16.27
N ALA A 198 -2.09 1.69 -15.42
CA ALA A 198 -0.75 1.19 -15.13
C ALA A 198 -0.82 -0.25 -14.58
N VAL A 199 -1.57 -0.46 -13.50
CA VAL A 199 -1.72 -1.79 -12.86
C VAL A 199 -2.34 -2.82 -13.80
N THR A 200 -3.31 -2.44 -14.62
CA THR A 200 -4.02 -3.41 -15.47
C THR A 200 -3.17 -3.84 -16.66
N THR A 201 -2.46 -2.91 -17.29
CA THR A 201 -1.77 -3.17 -18.58
C THR A 201 -0.27 -3.44 -18.44
N LEU A 202 0.35 -2.97 -17.36
CA LEU A 202 1.81 -2.95 -17.17
C LEU A 202 2.56 -2.42 -18.39
N SER A 203 1.99 -1.41 -19.06
CA SER A 203 2.57 -0.82 -20.25
C SER A 203 3.59 0.25 -19.88
N GLY A 204 4.83 0.10 -20.37
CA GLY A 204 5.91 1.09 -20.22
C GLY A 204 5.55 2.49 -20.73
N ALA A 205 4.60 2.57 -21.68
CA ALA A 205 4.16 3.85 -22.22
C ALA A 205 3.35 4.71 -21.23
N VAL A 206 2.95 4.16 -20.08
CA VAL A 206 2.20 4.89 -19.07
C VAL A 206 3.11 5.92 -18.40
N TYR A 207 4.23 5.48 -17.80
CA TYR A 207 5.11 6.37 -17.07
C TYR A 207 5.71 7.47 -17.97
N ASP A 208 6.24 7.09 -19.14
CA ASP A 208 6.82 7.99 -20.15
C ASP A 208 5.93 9.20 -20.45
N LYS A 209 4.61 8.97 -20.52
CA LYS A 209 3.63 10.01 -20.89
C LYS A 209 3.11 10.79 -19.69
N THR A 210 3.09 10.18 -18.50
CA THR A 210 2.38 10.75 -17.34
C THR A 210 3.31 11.36 -16.30
N GLY A 211 4.51 10.82 -16.07
CA GLY A 211 5.39 11.18 -14.95
C GLY A 211 5.58 12.69 -14.79
N SER A 212 6.13 13.34 -15.83
CA SER A 212 6.39 14.79 -15.81
C SER A 212 5.12 15.66 -15.63
N VAL A 213 3.97 15.23 -16.14
CA VAL A 213 2.70 15.96 -16.02
C VAL A 213 2.14 15.84 -14.61
N VAL A 214 2.20 14.64 -14.04
CA VAL A 214 1.73 14.35 -12.67
C VAL A 214 2.65 15.04 -11.66
N ARG A 215 3.98 14.98 -11.81
CA ARG A 215 4.92 15.70 -10.94
C ARG A 215 4.65 17.22 -10.92
N ARG A 216 4.40 17.82 -12.09
CA ARG A 216 4.00 19.24 -12.18
C ARG A 216 2.66 19.51 -11.48
N LYS A 217 1.73 18.56 -11.51
CA LYS A 217 0.43 18.66 -10.84
C LYS A 217 0.58 18.69 -9.32
N ILE A 218 1.47 17.86 -8.77
CA ILE A 218 1.80 17.82 -7.34
C ILE A 218 2.32 19.19 -6.88
N ALA A 219 3.26 19.78 -7.62
CA ALA A 219 3.84 21.08 -7.27
C ALA A 219 2.90 22.27 -7.50
N GLY A 220 2.01 22.21 -8.51
CA GLY A 220 1.26 23.38 -8.99
C GLY A 220 -0.23 23.46 -8.65
N SER A 221 -0.86 22.37 -8.20
CA SER A 221 -2.29 22.38 -7.86
C SER A 221 -2.56 23.23 -6.61
N SER A 222 -3.75 23.83 -6.50
CA SER A 222 -4.20 24.48 -5.26
C SER A 222 -4.99 23.54 -4.34
N SER A 223 -5.50 22.42 -4.85
CA SER A 223 -6.24 21.43 -4.06
C SER A 223 -5.30 20.40 -3.44
N LEU A 224 -5.43 20.19 -2.13
CA LEU A 224 -4.73 19.16 -1.37
C LEU A 224 -5.13 17.75 -1.82
N ALA A 225 -6.43 17.52 -2.07
CA ALA A 225 -6.92 16.22 -2.52
C ALA A 225 -6.38 15.85 -3.91
N ILE A 226 -6.23 16.83 -4.82
CA ILE A 226 -5.58 16.61 -6.12
C ILE A 226 -4.10 16.27 -5.93
N LYS A 227 -3.38 16.95 -5.02
CA LYS A 227 -1.96 16.66 -4.74
C LYS A 227 -1.77 15.26 -4.16
N SER A 228 -2.56 14.87 -3.17
CA SER A 228 -2.57 13.52 -2.58
C SER A 228 -2.84 12.46 -3.65
N ALA A 229 -3.88 12.64 -4.46
CA ALA A 229 -4.20 11.73 -5.57
C ALA A 229 -3.09 11.69 -6.63
N ALA A 230 -2.41 12.81 -6.88
CA ALA A 230 -1.32 12.89 -7.85
C ALA A 230 -0.05 12.19 -7.34
N ILE A 231 0.30 12.29 -6.05
CA ILE A 231 1.40 11.53 -5.44
C ILE A 231 1.17 10.03 -5.61
N ARG A 232 -0.04 9.55 -5.29
CA ARG A 232 -0.43 8.14 -5.46
C ARG A 232 -0.40 7.71 -6.92
N CYS A 233 -0.86 8.57 -7.83
CA CYS A 233 -0.78 8.31 -9.26
C CYS A 233 0.66 8.22 -9.75
N LEU A 234 1.55 9.08 -9.26
CA LEU A 234 2.95 9.10 -9.63
C LEU A 234 3.63 7.78 -9.24
N GLY A 235 3.53 7.39 -7.96
CA GLY A 235 4.08 6.14 -7.46
C GLY A 235 3.57 4.91 -8.21
N ALA A 236 2.25 4.81 -8.40
CA ALA A 236 1.65 3.71 -9.16
C ALA A 236 2.06 3.72 -10.64
N SER A 237 2.16 4.89 -11.27
CA SER A 237 2.58 5.00 -12.67
C SER A 237 4.06 4.69 -12.86
N ALA A 238 4.93 5.07 -11.92
CA ALA A 238 6.35 4.73 -11.98
C ALA A 238 6.54 3.23 -11.77
N PHE A 239 5.96 2.68 -10.70
CA PHE A 239 6.15 1.27 -10.34
C PHE A 239 5.52 0.29 -11.33
N PHE A 240 4.25 0.50 -11.72
CA PHE A 240 3.54 -0.42 -12.62
C PHE A 240 3.58 0.00 -14.09
N GLY A 241 3.92 1.25 -14.38
CA GLY A 241 3.91 1.81 -15.73
C GLY A 241 5.28 1.78 -16.42
N GLY A 242 6.22 0.97 -15.91
CA GLY A 242 7.48 0.62 -16.57
C GLY A 242 8.58 1.67 -16.50
N ALA A 243 8.66 2.44 -15.41
CA ALA A 243 9.85 3.26 -15.15
C ALA A 243 11.09 2.39 -14.98
N SER A 244 12.23 2.87 -15.48
CA SER A 244 13.55 2.31 -15.20
C SER A 244 13.97 2.56 -13.75
N GLU A 245 14.96 1.82 -13.26
CA GLU A 245 15.47 1.98 -11.89
C GLU A 245 15.97 3.41 -11.61
N ASP A 246 16.69 4.02 -12.56
CA ASP A 246 17.12 5.43 -12.46
C ASP A 246 15.92 6.38 -12.30
N GLU A 247 14.84 6.14 -13.05
CA GLU A 247 13.62 6.94 -12.93
C GLU A 247 12.86 6.68 -11.62
N LEU A 248 12.91 5.46 -11.09
CA LEU A 248 12.37 5.17 -9.75
C LEU A 248 13.14 5.94 -8.68
N LEU A 249 14.48 5.97 -8.76
CA LEU A 249 15.34 6.72 -7.86
C LEU A 249 15.07 8.24 -7.93
N ASP A 250 14.90 8.79 -9.14
CA ASP A 250 14.55 10.20 -9.35
C ASP A 250 13.21 10.57 -8.70
N GLU A 251 12.21 9.69 -8.79
CA GLU A 251 10.91 9.91 -8.13
C GLU A 251 10.98 9.68 -6.62
N MET A 252 11.79 8.73 -6.15
CA MET A 252 12.06 8.54 -4.72
C MET A 252 12.73 9.77 -4.10
N GLU A 253 13.68 10.42 -4.77
CA GLU A 253 14.29 11.67 -4.30
C GLU A 253 13.24 12.78 -4.18
N PHE A 254 12.37 12.93 -5.17
CA PHE A 254 11.29 13.92 -5.11
C PHE A 254 10.29 13.68 -3.98
N LEU A 255 9.91 12.41 -3.75
CA LEU A 255 9.07 12.06 -2.60
C LEU A 255 9.80 12.31 -1.27
N MET A 256 11.11 12.05 -1.21
CA MET A 256 11.93 12.32 -0.02
C MET A 256 11.97 13.81 0.32
N GLU A 257 12.11 14.70 -0.66
CA GLU A 257 12.03 16.16 -0.44
C GLU A 257 10.67 16.60 0.15
N ILE A 258 9.56 15.95 -0.26
CA ILE A 258 8.23 16.18 0.34
C ILE A 258 8.21 15.72 1.80
N ILE A 259 8.75 14.54 2.10
CA ILE A 259 8.74 13.95 3.45
C ILE A 259 9.64 14.75 4.40
N MET A 260 10.87 15.06 3.99
CA MET A 260 11.84 15.83 4.76
C MET A 260 11.33 17.23 5.13
N SER A 261 10.54 17.83 4.23
CA SER A 261 10.00 19.17 4.41
C SER A 261 8.61 19.19 5.07
N ASP A 262 8.07 18.04 5.47
CA ASP A 262 6.69 17.93 6.00
C ASP A 262 5.67 18.62 5.06
N GLY A 263 5.81 18.37 3.75
CA GLY A 263 4.97 18.95 2.69
C GLY A 263 5.28 20.40 2.29
N HIS A 264 6.19 21.10 2.97
CA HIS A 264 6.52 22.50 2.65
C HIS A 264 7.11 22.64 1.23
N PHE A 265 7.85 21.65 0.73
CA PHE A 265 8.45 21.66 -0.60
C PHE A 265 7.43 21.86 -1.73
N ILE A 266 6.18 21.42 -1.52
CA ILE A 266 5.07 21.57 -2.48
C ILE A 266 4.01 22.57 -2.00
N GLU A 267 4.37 23.47 -1.08
CA GLU A 267 3.46 24.50 -0.52
C GLU A 267 2.23 23.92 0.21
N THR A 268 2.38 22.76 0.86
CA THR A 268 1.34 22.15 1.72
C THR A 268 1.92 21.79 3.09
N PRO A 269 2.20 22.79 3.93
CA PRO A 269 2.84 22.55 5.22
C PRO A 269 1.93 21.73 6.15
N ASP A 270 2.52 20.75 6.84
CA ASP A 270 1.92 19.97 7.93
C ASP A 270 0.62 19.23 7.52
N ASP A 271 0.49 18.84 6.25
CA ASP A 271 -0.64 18.02 5.80
C ASP A 271 -0.31 16.52 5.90
N PRO A 272 -0.96 15.77 6.83
CA PRO A 272 -0.60 14.38 7.06
C PRO A 272 -1.03 13.45 5.93
N GLU A 273 -2.01 13.82 5.12
CA GLU A 273 -2.43 12.99 3.98
C GLU A 273 -1.36 13.00 2.89
N ILE A 274 -0.79 14.17 2.60
CA ILE A 274 0.32 14.35 1.66
C ILE A 274 1.55 13.57 2.11
N VAL A 275 1.97 13.73 3.36
CA VAL A 275 3.18 13.07 3.88
C VAL A 275 2.99 11.56 3.97
N THR A 276 1.80 11.10 4.40
CA THR A 276 1.46 9.67 4.40
C THR A 276 1.48 9.11 2.97
N ALA A 277 0.91 9.82 1.99
CA ALA A 277 0.95 9.40 0.60
C ALA A 277 2.39 9.33 0.09
N ALA A 278 3.22 10.34 0.37
CA ALA A 278 4.62 10.34 -0.05
C ALA A 278 5.41 9.17 0.57
N LEU A 279 5.24 8.91 1.88
CA LEU A 279 5.87 7.77 2.56
C LEU A 279 5.45 6.43 1.96
N GLN A 280 4.15 6.24 1.71
CA GLN A 280 3.62 4.99 1.17
C GLN A 280 4.08 4.73 -0.27
N GLU A 281 4.14 5.76 -1.10
CA GLU A 281 4.61 5.63 -2.47
C GLU A 281 6.13 5.52 -2.55
N TRP A 282 6.88 6.19 -1.66
CA TRP A 282 8.33 5.97 -1.54
C TRP A 282 8.63 4.52 -1.19
N GLY A 283 7.91 3.95 -0.21
CA GLY A 283 8.04 2.54 0.17
C GLY A 283 7.67 1.58 -0.95
N LEU A 284 6.69 1.92 -1.80
CA LEU A 284 6.35 1.13 -2.99
C LEU A 284 7.52 1.12 -4.00
N LEU A 285 8.05 2.30 -4.35
CA LEU A 285 9.15 2.44 -5.30
C LEU A 285 10.42 1.76 -4.80
N ALA A 286 10.73 1.88 -3.51
CA ALA A 286 11.86 1.19 -2.88
C ALA A 286 11.78 -0.35 -3.02
N THR A 287 10.58 -0.93 -3.20
CA THR A 287 10.49 -2.37 -3.47
C THR A 287 10.96 -2.76 -4.87
N GLY A 288 11.03 -1.81 -5.82
CA GLY A 288 11.46 -2.01 -7.20
C GLY A 288 12.93 -1.65 -7.47
N VAL A 289 13.63 -1.12 -6.47
CA VAL A 289 15.08 -0.84 -6.51
C VAL A 289 15.81 -1.98 -5.82
N ASP A 290 16.87 -2.51 -6.43
CA ASP A 290 17.56 -3.69 -5.89
C ASP A 290 18.52 -3.31 -4.75
N ASP A 291 19.31 -2.26 -4.95
CA ASP A 291 20.25 -1.75 -3.95
C ASP A 291 19.83 -0.37 -3.40
N LEU A 292 19.69 -0.29 -2.08
CA LEU A 292 19.32 0.92 -1.35
C LEU A 292 20.42 1.38 -0.39
N GLU A 293 21.62 0.80 -0.42
CA GLU A 293 22.69 1.13 0.54
C GLU A 293 22.97 2.63 0.60
N HIS A 294 23.15 3.27 -0.57
CA HIS A 294 23.48 4.69 -0.67
C HIS A 294 22.36 5.64 -0.22
N LEU A 295 21.10 5.18 -0.21
CA LEU A 295 19.95 5.98 0.21
C LEU A 295 19.55 5.71 1.67
N SER A 296 19.94 4.56 2.21
CA SER A 296 19.40 4.06 3.47
C SER A 296 19.66 4.99 4.64
N GLU A 297 20.90 5.48 4.81
CA GLU A 297 21.27 6.32 5.95
C GLU A 297 20.44 7.63 6.02
N ASP A 298 20.38 8.37 4.90
CA ASP A 298 19.65 9.65 4.81
C ASP A 298 18.13 9.45 4.92
N ALA A 299 17.61 8.37 4.32
CA ALA A 299 16.20 8.00 4.41
C ALA A 299 15.82 7.61 5.85
N MET A 300 16.69 6.87 6.54
CA MET A 300 16.51 6.46 7.93
C MET A 300 16.48 7.65 8.89
N GLU A 301 17.36 8.64 8.73
CA GLU A 301 17.31 9.90 9.50
C GLU A 301 15.95 10.58 9.31
N THR A 302 15.49 10.68 8.06
CA THR A 302 14.22 11.32 7.73
C THR A 302 13.02 10.57 8.31
N PHE A 303 12.96 9.24 8.16
CA PHE A 303 11.85 8.44 8.71
C PHE A 303 11.85 8.43 10.23
N ALA A 304 13.02 8.46 10.88
CA ALA A 304 13.13 8.54 12.33
C ALA A 304 12.57 9.87 12.88
N ASP A 305 12.66 10.97 12.13
CA ASP A 305 12.00 12.23 12.46
C ASP A 305 10.47 12.14 12.30
N GLN A 306 9.99 11.45 11.26
CA GLN A 306 8.54 11.25 11.03
C GLN A 306 7.86 10.36 12.08
N LEU A 307 8.61 9.51 12.79
CA LEU A 307 8.08 8.75 13.94
C LEU A 307 7.59 9.65 15.08
N ASP A 308 8.10 10.88 15.18
CA ASP A 308 7.69 11.85 16.21
C ASP A 308 6.42 12.62 15.83
N SER A 309 5.81 12.34 14.67
CA SER A 309 4.54 12.94 14.22
C SER A 309 3.39 12.63 15.19
N THR A 310 2.40 13.54 15.28
CA THR A 310 1.17 13.29 16.04
C THR A 310 0.19 12.38 15.31
N GLU A 311 0.41 12.17 14.01
CA GLU A 311 -0.52 11.48 13.14
C GLU A 311 -0.13 10.00 13.00
N PRO A 312 -0.98 9.06 13.45
CA PRO A 312 -0.63 7.64 13.53
C PRO A 312 -0.37 7.03 12.14
N GLU A 313 -0.91 7.63 11.08
CA GLU A 313 -0.72 7.19 9.70
C GLU A 313 0.68 7.51 9.19
N VAL A 314 1.17 8.71 9.50
CA VAL A 314 2.54 9.15 9.19
C VAL A 314 3.53 8.27 9.94
N GLN A 315 3.32 8.06 11.25
CA GLN A 315 4.14 7.17 12.07
C GLN A 315 4.17 5.75 11.50
N THR A 316 3.00 5.20 11.16
CA THR A 316 2.90 3.84 10.62
C THR A 316 3.61 3.71 9.28
N ALA A 317 3.44 4.69 8.37
CA ALA A 317 4.08 4.65 7.05
C ALA A 317 5.60 4.81 7.16
N ALA A 318 6.09 5.68 8.03
CA ALA A 318 7.52 5.84 8.32
C ALA A 318 8.13 4.55 8.91
N GLY A 319 7.45 3.95 9.90
CA GLY A 319 7.88 2.69 10.50
C GLY A 319 7.91 1.51 9.51
N GLN A 320 6.96 1.47 8.57
CA GLN A 320 6.95 0.47 7.49
C GLN A 320 8.16 0.63 6.56
N ASN A 321 8.53 1.87 6.21
CA ASN A 321 9.71 2.13 5.38
C ASN A 321 11.01 1.82 6.11
N ILE A 322 11.08 2.08 7.42
CA ILE A 322 12.21 1.65 8.26
C ILE A 322 12.35 0.13 8.20
N ALA A 323 11.27 -0.62 8.46
CA ALA A 323 11.30 -2.08 8.41
C ALA A 323 11.70 -2.61 7.02
N LEU A 324 11.20 -1.98 5.95
CA LEU A 324 11.58 -2.30 4.58
C LEU A 324 13.08 -2.09 4.33
N LEU A 325 13.68 -1.02 4.83
CA LEU A 325 15.12 -0.76 4.67
C LEU A 325 15.98 -1.78 5.43
N TYR A 326 15.56 -2.18 6.63
CA TYR A 326 16.20 -3.30 7.33
C TYR A 326 16.08 -4.59 6.51
N GLU A 327 14.89 -4.95 6.04
CA GLU A 327 14.70 -6.14 5.19
C GLU A 327 15.57 -6.09 3.92
N LYS A 328 15.61 -4.94 3.24
CA LYS A 328 16.40 -4.70 2.01
C LYS A 328 17.91 -4.69 2.24
N SER A 329 18.38 -4.60 3.48
CA SER A 329 19.80 -4.82 3.78
C SER A 329 20.23 -6.27 3.69
N PHE A 330 19.28 -7.18 3.47
CA PHE A 330 19.53 -8.58 3.16
C PHE A 330 19.10 -8.88 1.72
N SER A 331 19.91 -9.66 1.00
CA SER A 331 19.53 -10.16 -0.32
C SER A 331 19.91 -11.64 -0.47
N PRO A 332 19.31 -12.35 -1.45
CA PRO A 332 19.69 -13.73 -1.74
C PRO A 332 21.20 -13.86 -1.99
N GLN A 333 21.78 -14.95 -1.50
CA GLN A 333 23.16 -15.34 -1.78
C GLN A 333 23.37 -15.48 -3.30
N GLU A 334 24.44 -14.88 -3.80
CA GLU A 334 24.84 -15.02 -5.21
C GLU A 334 25.67 -16.29 -5.43
N GLU A 335 25.66 -16.86 -6.65
CA GLU A 335 26.31 -18.15 -6.95
C GLU A 335 27.83 -18.16 -6.69
N ASP A 336 28.46 -16.98 -6.78
CA ASP A 336 29.90 -16.78 -6.61
C ASP A 336 30.30 -16.50 -5.14
N GLU A 337 29.34 -16.43 -4.22
CA GLU A 337 29.60 -16.15 -2.81
C GLU A 337 29.81 -17.43 -2.01
N GLU A 338 31.06 -17.69 -1.65
CA GLU A 338 31.39 -18.73 -0.67
C GLU A 338 30.98 -18.28 0.73
N ILE A 339 29.93 -18.90 1.27
CA ILE A 339 29.46 -18.68 2.63
C ILE A 339 29.81 -19.90 3.47
N ASP A 340 30.30 -19.67 4.68
CA ASP A 340 30.47 -20.75 5.66
C ASP A 340 29.09 -21.21 6.14
N GLU A 341 28.53 -22.21 5.45
CA GLU A 341 27.25 -22.82 5.80
C GLU A 341 27.22 -23.28 7.27
N SER A 342 28.37 -23.64 7.86
CA SER A 342 28.44 -24.08 9.25
C SER A 342 28.27 -22.93 10.25
N GLU A 343 28.75 -21.72 9.93
CA GLU A 343 28.52 -20.52 10.74
C GLU A 343 27.04 -20.09 10.69
N TYR A 344 26.42 -20.23 9.52
CA TYR A 344 25.00 -19.95 9.32
C TYR A 344 24.08 -20.98 9.98
N ASP A 345 24.39 -22.28 9.87
CA ASP A 345 23.64 -23.33 10.56
C ASP A 345 23.71 -23.17 12.08
N LEU A 346 24.86 -22.73 12.61
CA LEU A 346 24.99 -22.37 14.02
C LEU A 346 24.10 -21.17 14.38
N GLN A 347 24.04 -20.15 13.52
CA GLN A 347 23.17 -18.99 13.72
C GLN A 347 21.68 -19.39 13.66
N ILE A 348 21.28 -20.22 12.70
CA ILE A 348 19.91 -20.76 12.57
C ILE A 348 19.54 -21.59 13.81
N SER A 349 20.48 -22.37 14.35
CA SER A 349 20.24 -23.19 15.54
C SER A 349 20.14 -22.37 16.84
N HIS A 350 20.66 -21.13 16.82
CA HIS A 350 20.68 -20.24 17.98
C HIS A 350 19.53 -19.22 17.97
N ASP A 351 19.10 -18.81 16.79
CA ASP A 351 17.97 -17.91 16.61
C ASP A 351 16.65 -18.72 16.71
N ASP A 352 15.67 -18.26 17.50
CA ASP A 352 14.34 -18.91 17.65
C ASP A 352 13.43 -18.73 16.40
N ILE A 353 13.98 -19.00 15.21
CA ILE A 353 13.42 -18.60 13.92
C ILE A 353 13.30 -19.82 13.01
N SER A 354 12.23 -19.88 12.21
CA SER A 354 12.06 -20.96 11.23
C SER A 354 13.16 -20.90 10.17
N GLN A 355 13.66 -22.06 9.75
CA GLN A 355 14.62 -22.17 8.65
C GLN A 355 14.08 -21.52 7.35
N ASP A 356 12.75 -21.47 7.18
CA ASP A 356 12.08 -20.80 6.06
C ASP A 356 12.30 -19.27 6.07
N ASP A 357 12.45 -18.64 7.24
CA ASP A 357 12.63 -17.18 7.32
C ASP A 357 14.04 -16.76 6.86
N TYR A 358 15.03 -17.66 6.88
CA TYR A 358 16.39 -17.44 6.34
C TYR A 358 16.46 -17.48 4.83
N ARG A 359 15.39 -17.92 4.17
CA ARG A 359 15.37 -18.14 2.74
C ARG A 359 14.41 -17.17 2.05
N ASP A 360 14.72 -16.83 0.81
CA ASP A 360 13.78 -16.14 -0.07
C ASP A 360 12.68 -17.12 -0.55
N ASP A 361 11.78 -16.63 -1.41
CA ASP A 361 10.72 -17.49 -1.97
C ASP A 361 11.24 -18.61 -2.88
N ASN A 362 12.50 -18.51 -3.34
CA ASN A 362 13.16 -19.49 -4.19
C ASN A 362 14.02 -20.47 -3.39
N GLY A 363 14.13 -20.29 -2.07
CA GLY A 363 14.93 -21.11 -1.19
C GLY A 363 16.40 -20.66 -1.05
N ALA A 364 16.79 -19.52 -1.63
CA ALA A 364 18.15 -18.98 -1.50
C ALA A 364 18.34 -18.34 -0.12
N LEU A 365 19.52 -18.51 0.48
CA LEU A 365 19.82 -17.94 1.79
C LEU A 365 19.90 -16.41 1.73
N LEU A 366 19.36 -15.73 2.73
CA LEU A 366 19.40 -14.28 2.87
C LEU A 366 20.65 -13.85 3.64
N VAL A 367 21.48 -13.05 2.97
CA VAL A 367 22.79 -12.60 3.44
C VAL A 367 22.75 -11.11 3.71
N GLN A 368 23.33 -10.67 4.82
CA GLN A 368 23.41 -9.25 5.13
C GLN A 368 24.44 -8.56 4.21
N ARG A 369 24.00 -7.52 3.51
CA ARG A 369 24.81 -6.72 2.57
C ARG A 369 25.40 -5.49 3.23
N TYR A 370 24.59 -4.75 3.98
CA TYR A 370 24.99 -3.52 4.66
C TYR A 370 24.22 -3.34 5.97
N LYS A 371 24.56 -2.28 6.72
CA LYS A 371 23.77 -1.83 7.87
C LYS A 371 22.98 -0.59 7.47
N PRO A 372 21.63 -0.61 7.51
CA PRO A 372 20.83 0.52 7.03
C PRO A 372 21.06 1.82 7.78
N TYR A 373 21.45 1.74 9.05
CA TYR A 373 21.62 2.92 9.90
C TYR A 373 22.67 2.71 10.98
N HIS A 374 23.53 3.72 11.20
CA HIS A 374 24.60 3.64 12.21
C HIS A 374 24.09 3.64 13.67
N ASN A 375 22.93 4.26 13.94
CA ASN A 375 22.38 4.42 15.30
C ASN A 375 21.05 3.66 15.47
N THR A 376 21.07 2.36 15.13
CA THR A 376 19.96 1.43 15.36
C THR A 376 19.36 1.51 16.77
N PRO A 377 20.13 1.59 17.87
CA PRO A 377 19.56 1.60 19.22
C PRO A 377 18.64 2.81 19.50
N ALA A 378 18.91 3.97 18.90
CA ALA A 378 18.04 5.13 19.06
C ALA A 378 16.68 4.93 18.37
N ILE A 379 16.68 4.27 17.22
CA ILE A 379 15.45 3.97 16.46
C ILE A 379 14.64 2.88 17.16
N GLU A 380 15.30 1.84 17.67
CA GLU A 380 14.66 0.80 18.49
C GLU A 380 13.94 1.41 19.71
N GLY A 381 14.58 2.36 20.39
CA GLY A 381 13.96 3.08 21.50
C GLY A 381 12.66 3.80 21.10
N LYS A 382 12.69 4.58 20.01
CA LYS A 382 11.48 5.27 19.50
C LYS A 382 10.37 4.29 19.12
N ILE A 383 10.71 3.19 18.46
CA ILE A 383 9.76 2.17 17.99
C ILE A 383 9.18 1.41 19.16
N GLN A 384 9.97 1.10 20.18
CA GLN A 384 9.52 0.47 21.41
C GLN A 384 8.54 1.37 22.18
N ASP A 385 8.78 2.68 22.21
CA ASP A 385 7.86 3.65 22.82
C ASP A 385 6.50 3.68 22.09
N LEU A 386 6.51 3.62 20.75
CA LEU A 386 5.30 3.54 19.92
C LEU A 386 4.57 2.20 20.06
N ALA A 387 5.30 1.09 20.18
CA ALA A 387 4.75 -0.24 20.45
C ALA A 387 4.07 -0.31 21.84
N LYS A 388 4.59 0.42 22.82
CA LYS A 388 4.05 0.47 24.20
C LYS A 388 3.13 1.65 24.45
N ILE A 389 2.73 2.38 23.40
CA ILE A 389 2.04 3.65 23.55
C ILE A 389 0.75 3.50 24.35
N SER A 390 0.67 4.21 25.47
CA SER A 390 -0.48 4.22 26.36
C SER A 390 -0.85 5.66 26.67
N GLY A 391 -2.07 6.05 26.29
CA GLY A 391 -2.51 7.43 26.45
C GLY A 391 -3.99 7.58 26.22
N ARG A 392 -4.67 8.38 27.05
CA ARG A 392 -6.10 8.66 26.91
C ARG A 392 -6.43 9.54 25.69
N HIS A 393 -5.44 10.28 25.19
CA HIS A 393 -5.57 11.22 24.06
C HIS A 393 -5.54 10.55 22.68
N ILE A 394 -5.14 9.28 22.61
CA ILE A 394 -5.09 8.52 21.37
C ILE A 394 -6.36 7.66 21.28
N SER A 395 -6.96 7.61 20.10
CA SER A 395 -8.14 6.77 19.87
C SER A 395 -7.83 5.29 20.13
N LYS A 396 -8.81 4.52 20.58
CA LYS A 396 -8.64 3.07 20.80
C LYS A 396 -8.27 2.35 19.50
N LYS A 397 -8.83 2.80 18.37
CA LYS A 397 -8.54 2.26 17.03
C LYS A 397 -7.08 2.52 16.66
N SER A 398 -6.62 3.77 16.77
CA SER A 398 -5.24 4.16 16.45
C SER A 398 -4.23 3.42 17.32
N LYS A 399 -4.47 3.28 18.63
CA LYS A 399 -3.61 2.49 19.53
C LYS A 399 -3.46 1.05 19.07
N ARG A 400 -4.58 0.37 18.77
CA ARG A 400 -4.54 -1.00 18.27
C ARG A 400 -3.74 -1.13 16.97
N THR A 401 -3.92 -0.18 16.05
CA THR A 401 -3.16 -0.14 14.80
C THR A 401 -1.67 0.09 15.05
N LEU A 402 -1.30 1.05 15.89
CA LEU A 402 0.09 1.32 16.26
C LEU A 402 0.74 0.09 16.90
N HIS A 403 0.14 -0.50 17.94
CA HIS A 403 0.66 -1.72 18.59
C HIS A 403 0.89 -2.84 17.57
N MET A 404 -0.12 -3.14 16.74
CA MET A 404 -0.01 -4.19 15.72
C MET A 404 1.14 -3.97 14.73
N HIS A 405 1.38 -2.72 14.30
CA HIS A 405 2.44 -2.42 13.34
C HIS A 405 3.81 -2.33 14.01
N PHE A 406 3.91 -1.60 15.11
CA PHE A 406 5.19 -1.33 15.77
C PHE A 406 5.76 -2.54 16.50
N ASP A 407 4.93 -3.49 16.95
CA ASP A 407 5.42 -4.80 17.42
C ASP A 407 6.13 -5.56 16.29
N ALA A 408 5.53 -5.60 15.08
CA ALA A 408 6.12 -6.29 13.93
C ALA A 408 7.37 -5.56 13.39
N ILE A 409 7.35 -4.22 13.39
CA ILE A 409 8.51 -3.41 12.99
C ILE A 409 9.66 -3.63 13.98
N LEU A 410 9.39 -3.65 15.28
CA LEU A 410 10.41 -3.89 16.32
C LEU A 410 11.09 -5.25 16.10
N THR A 411 10.31 -6.32 15.89
CA THR A 411 10.88 -7.64 15.59
C THR A 411 11.72 -7.64 14.32
N THR A 412 11.36 -6.83 13.31
CA THR A 412 12.13 -6.71 12.07
C THR A 412 13.46 -5.99 12.29
N ILE A 413 13.52 -5.01 13.19
CA ILE A 413 14.78 -4.30 13.47
C ILE A 413 15.73 -5.18 14.26
N GLU A 414 15.19 -5.95 15.22
CA GLU A 414 15.95 -6.94 15.99
C GLU A 414 16.50 -8.04 15.07
N ASN A 415 15.70 -8.51 14.10
CA ASN A 415 16.14 -9.41 13.06
C ASN A 415 15.49 -9.07 11.71
N PRO A 416 16.24 -8.51 10.75
CA PRO A 416 15.70 -8.06 9.46
C PRO A 416 15.12 -9.14 8.56
N ARG A 417 15.32 -10.42 8.90
CA ARG A 417 14.71 -11.56 8.21
C ARG A 417 13.26 -11.79 8.63
N HIS A 418 12.80 -11.14 9.71
CA HIS A 418 11.41 -11.14 10.11
C HIS A 418 10.59 -10.22 9.21
N GLY A 419 9.50 -10.76 8.67
CA GLY A 419 8.56 -9.94 7.92
C GLY A 419 7.37 -9.48 8.77
N PRO A 420 6.39 -8.86 8.11
CA PRO A 420 5.20 -8.36 8.79
C PRO A 420 4.40 -9.52 9.41
N ARG A 421 3.99 -9.34 10.67
CA ARG A 421 3.25 -10.32 11.49
C ARG A 421 4.02 -11.61 11.82
N PHE A 422 5.33 -11.49 12.00
CA PHE A 422 6.12 -12.54 12.64
C PHE A 422 5.50 -12.97 13.98
N ARG A 423 5.48 -14.28 14.26
CA ARG A 423 4.98 -14.85 15.51
C ARG A 423 5.99 -15.86 16.07
N GLN A 424 6.42 -15.60 17.31
CA GLN A 424 7.31 -16.48 18.08
C GLN A 424 6.60 -17.69 18.70
N SER A 425 5.29 -17.87 18.49
CA SER A 425 4.60 -19.08 18.97
C SER A 425 5.22 -20.34 18.35
N ILE A 426 5.29 -21.43 19.09
CA ILE A 426 5.86 -22.71 18.64
C ILE A 426 4.75 -23.57 18.02
N ASP A 427 5.00 -24.15 16.85
CA ASP A 427 4.14 -25.16 16.24
C ASP A 427 4.43 -26.51 16.89
N HIS A 428 3.50 -26.99 17.73
CA HIS A 428 3.65 -28.27 18.44
C HIS A 428 3.70 -29.49 17.52
N GLU A 429 3.27 -29.38 16.25
CA GLU A 429 3.36 -30.49 15.27
C GLU A 429 4.74 -30.57 14.60
N LYS A 430 5.38 -29.42 14.36
CA LYS A 430 6.68 -29.34 13.67
C LYS A 430 7.87 -29.13 14.61
N SER A 431 7.63 -28.80 15.88
CA SER A 431 8.65 -28.41 16.85
C SER A 431 9.53 -27.23 16.37
N GLU A 432 8.95 -26.35 15.55
CA GLU A 432 9.58 -25.14 15.00
C GLU A 432 8.74 -23.91 15.37
N SER A 433 9.35 -22.71 15.40
CA SER A 433 8.59 -21.47 15.55
C SER A 433 7.69 -21.21 14.34
N TYR A 434 6.52 -20.61 14.56
CA TYR A 434 5.54 -20.33 13.49
C TYR A 434 6.09 -19.39 12.41
N GLY A 435 7.14 -18.62 12.72
CA GLY A 435 7.83 -17.75 11.77
C GLY A 435 6.97 -16.61 11.22
N THR A 436 7.37 -16.07 10.07
CA THR A 436 6.56 -15.07 9.37
C THR A 436 5.50 -15.74 8.50
N ARG A 437 4.33 -16.05 9.06
CA ARG A 437 3.18 -16.63 8.31
C ARG A 437 2.01 -15.67 8.19
N ALA A 438 2.15 -14.61 7.40
CA ALA A 438 1.02 -13.77 6.99
C ALA A 438 0.32 -14.34 5.75
N GLY A 439 -0.25 -15.54 5.86
CA GLY A 439 -1.08 -16.10 4.80
C GLY A 439 -2.41 -15.35 4.66
N LEU A 440 -2.55 -14.48 3.65
CA LEU A 440 -3.84 -13.89 3.30
C LEU A 440 -4.67 -14.93 2.52
N LYS A 441 -5.67 -15.51 3.17
CA LYS A 441 -6.62 -16.40 2.50
C LYS A 441 -7.62 -15.58 1.69
N PHE A 442 -7.40 -15.51 0.38
CA PHE A 442 -8.41 -15.03 -0.55
C PHE A 442 -9.47 -16.12 -0.78
N HIS A 443 -10.51 -16.12 0.05
CA HIS A 443 -11.63 -17.06 -0.11
C HIS A 443 -11.18 -18.54 -0.13
N ARG A 444 -11.80 -19.40 -0.96
CA ARG A 444 -11.45 -20.82 -1.15
C ARG A 444 -10.14 -21.04 -1.93
N PHE A 445 -9.44 -19.98 -2.33
CA PHE A 445 -8.20 -20.08 -3.09
C PHE A 445 -7.00 -20.14 -2.17
N ALA A 446 -5.86 -20.55 -2.72
CA ALA A 446 -4.62 -20.71 -1.97
C ALA A 446 -4.25 -19.43 -1.20
N PRO A 447 -3.70 -19.56 0.02
CA PRO A 447 -3.25 -18.40 0.79
C PRO A 447 -2.10 -17.69 0.07
N LEU A 448 -2.20 -16.37 -0.09
CA LEU A 448 -1.07 -15.55 -0.51
C LEU A 448 -0.15 -15.33 0.69
N ASN A 449 1.12 -15.73 0.59
CA ASN A 449 2.07 -15.54 1.68
C ASN A 449 2.64 -14.09 1.66
N LEU A 450 2.22 -13.25 2.61
CA LEU A 450 2.70 -11.88 2.80
C LEU A 450 3.80 -11.82 3.87
N ASN A 451 4.77 -12.71 3.79
CA ASN A 451 5.85 -12.89 4.76
C ASN A 451 7.00 -11.87 4.67
N ARG A 452 6.91 -10.86 3.79
CA ARG A 452 7.97 -9.87 3.58
C ARG A 452 7.38 -8.46 3.49
N TRP A 453 8.11 -7.46 3.96
CA TRP A 453 7.73 -6.05 3.90
C TRP A 453 7.60 -5.56 2.48
N TRP A 454 8.47 -6.00 1.56
CA TRP A 454 8.31 -5.65 0.15
C TRP A 454 6.98 -6.18 -0.44
N LYS A 455 6.56 -7.40 -0.08
CA LYS A 455 5.23 -7.95 -0.47
C LYS A 455 4.11 -7.13 0.14
N TRP A 456 4.27 -6.74 1.41
CA TRP A 456 3.29 -5.94 2.11
C TRP A 456 3.09 -4.56 1.48
N CYS A 457 4.17 -3.85 1.15
CA CYS A 457 4.12 -2.54 0.49
C CYS A 457 3.41 -2.63 -0.88
N ARG A 458 3.80 -3.59 -1.71
CA ARG A 458 3.18 -3.84 -3.02
C ARG A 458 1.71 -4.22 -2.89
N MET A 459 1.39 -5.10 -1.94
CA MET A 459 0.01 -5.51 -1.64
C MET A 459 -0.85 -4.35 -1.14
N ALA A 460 -0.30 -3.48 -0.28
CA ALA A 460 -0.99 -2.29 0.18
C ALA A 460 -1.29 -1.33 -0.97
N ALA A 461 -0.35 -1.14 -1.91
CA ALA A 461 -0.58 -0.34 -3.11
C ALA A 461 -1.68 -0.93 -4.00
N LEU A 462 -1.63 -2.24 -4.27
CA LEU A 462 -2.65 -2.93 -5.05
C LEU A 462 -4.03 -2.86 -4.38
N GLN A 463 -4.12 -3.00 -3.06
CA GLN A 463 -5.38 -2.86 -2.34
C GLN A 463 -5.94 -1.43 -2.38
N ARG A 464 -5.09 -0.39 -2.31
CA ARG A 464 -5.54 1.00 -2.47
C ARG A 464 -6.15 1.25 -3.85
N LEU A 465 -5.63 0.60 -4.90
CA LEU A 465 -6.07 0.78 -6.27
C LEU A 465 -7.27 -0.10 -6.64
N LEU A 466 -7.24 -1.38 -6.28
CA LEU A 466 -8.24 -2.38 -6.67
C LEU A 466 -9.36 -2.57 -5.65
N ALA A 467 -9.16 -2.11 -4.40
CA ALA A 467 -10.07 -2.29 -3.28
C ALA A 467 -10.53 -3.76 -3.16
N GLY A 468 -11.84 -4.00 -2.97
CA GLY A 468 -12.41 -5.35 -2.92
C GLY A 468 -12.30 -6.16 -4.22
N GLY A 469 -11.95 -5.52 -5.34
CA GLY A 469 -11.74 -6.19 -6.62
C GLY A 469 -10.42 -6.95 -6.73
N ILE A 470 -9.50 -6.77 -5.78
CA ILE A 470 -8.24 -7.50 -5.72
C ILE A 470 -8.42 -9.03 -5.75
N VAL A 471 -9.53 -9.53 -5.19
CA VAL A 471 -9.85 -10.98 -5.19
C VAL A 471 -10.12 -11.48 -6.61
N GLU A 472 -10.80 -10.67 -7.43
CA GLU A 472 -11.10 -11.04 -8.81
C GLU A 472 -9.84 -10.93 -9.68
N HIS A 473 -9.01 -9.91 -9.48
CA HIS A 473 -7.70 -9.81 -10.12
C HIS A 473 -6.80 -10.99 -9.75
N TYR A 474 -6.82 -11.42 -8.48
CA TYR A 474 -6.09 -12.60 -8.01
C TYR A 474 -6.58 -13.86 -8.71
N ARG A 475 -7.91 -14.04 -8.81
CA ARG A 475 -8.53 -15.15 -9.52
C ARG A 475 -8.20 -15.15 -11.01
N ALA A 476 -8.22 -13.98 -11.65
CA ALA A 476 -7.93 -13.79 -13.06
C ALA A 476 -6.43 -13.91 -13.38
N LYS A 477 -5.57 -14.05 -12.37
CA LYS A 477 -4.10 -14.04 -12.52
C LYS A 477 -3.64 -12.80 -13.27
N SER A 478 -4.13 -11.62 -12.84
CA SER A 478 -3.70 -10.37 -13.44
C SER A 478 -2.17 -10.27 -13.42
N ARG A 479 -1.58 -9.75 -14.50
CA ARG A 479 -0.14 -9.66 -14.62
C ARG A 479 0.50 -8.94 -13.43
N ALA A 480 -0.14 -7.87 -12.93
CA ALA A 480 0.36 -7.16 -11.75
C ALA A 480 0.48 -8.05 -10.50
N ILE A 481 -0.44 -8.99 -10.28
CA ILE A 481 -0.37 -9.89 -9.12
C ILE A 481 0.70 -10.96 -9.36
N VAL A 482 0.76 -11.53 -10.56
CA VAL A 482 1.72 -12.60 -10.87
C VAL A 482 3.16 -12.09 -10.86
N GLU A 483 3.40 -10.92 -11.45
CA GLU A 483 4.75 -10.34 -11.58
C GLU A 483 5.22 -9.70 -10.26
N TYR A 484 4.35 -8.99 -9.53
CA TYR A 484 4.77 -8.20 -8.37
C TYR A 484 4.47 -8.82 -6.99
N LEU A 485 3.70 -9.91 -6.92
CA LEU A 485 3.45 -10.67 -5.68
C LEU A 485 3.70 -12.19 -5.86
N PRO A 486 4.95 -12.60 -6.18
CA PRO A 486 5.29 -14.02 -6.29
C PRO A 486 5.16 -14.75 -4.93
N GLY A 487 5.01 -16.08 -4.97
CA GLY A 487 4.65 -16.93 -3.82
C GLY A 487 3.26 -17.59 -3.91
N LEU A 488 2.66 -17.62 -5.11
CA LEU A 488 1.46 -18.39 -5.43
C LEU A 488 1.73 -19.90 -5.30
N SER A 489 1.46 -20.50 -4.14
CA SER A 489 1.36 -21.96 -4.04
C SER A 489 0.01 -22.41 -4.62
N MET A 490 0.01 -22.87 -5.88
CA MET A 490 -1.21 -23.29 -6.59
C MET A 490 -1.65 -24.72 -6.27
N ASP A 491 -1.02 -25.40 -5.32
CA ASP A 491 -1.47 -26.70 -4.86
C ASP A 491 -2.57 -26.52 -3.82
N ALA A 492 -3.79 -26.30 -4.30
CA ALA A 492 -4.94 -26.69 -3.49
C ALA A 492 -4.76 -28.18 -3.17
N PRO A 493 -4.69 -28.59 -1.89
CA PRO A 493 -4.74 -30.01 -1.60
C PRO A 493 -6.06 -30.50 -2.17
N GLU A 494 -6.00 -31.43 -3.13
CA GLU A 494 -7.14 -32.24 -3.51
C GLU A 494 -7.62 -32.92 -2.21
N LYS A 495 -8.50 -32.25 -1.48
CA LYS A 495 -9.30 -32.89 -0.44
C LYS A 495 -10.22 -33.81 -1.21
N GLY A 496 -9.71 -35.01 -1.48
CA GLY A 496 -10.45 -36.14 -1.99
C GLY A 496 -11.74 -36.18 -1.21
N ARG A 497 -12.84 -35.84 -1.87
CA ARG A 497 -14.19 -36.03 -1.34
C ARG A 497 -14.41 -37.54 -1.30
N GLN A 498 -13.80 -38.22 -0.34
CA GLN A 498 -14.32 -39.49 0.13
C GLN A 498 -15.66 -39.16 0.78
N ARG A 499 -16.70 -39.27 -0.05
CA ARG A 499 -18.07 -39.42 0.41
C ARG A 499 -18.06 -40.57 1.40
N ARG A 500 -18.10 -40.26 2.71
CA ARG A 500 -18.47 -41.23 3.74
C ARG A 500 -19.92 -41.64 3.46
N GLY A 501 -20.06 -42.65 2.62
CA GLY A 501 -21.29 -43.39 2.41
C GLY A 501 -21.70 -43.98 3.74
N LYS A 502 -22.76 -43.43 4.33
CA LYS A 502 -23.35 -43.89 5.57
C LYS A 502 -24.18 -45.13 5.24
N ASP A 503 -23.51 -46.27 5.05
CA ASP A 503 -24.18 -47.55 4.85
C ASP A 503 -24.78 -48.04 6.18
N ARG A 504 -26.04 -47.66 6.39
CA ARG A 504 -26.92 -48.32 7.36
C ARG A 504 -27.30 -49.70 6.81
N ARG A 505 -26.55 -50.75 7.16
CA ARG A 505 -27.04 -52.12 7.06
C ARG A 505 -27.53 -52.60 8.42
N LYS A 506 -28.86 -52.76 8.48
CA LYS A 506 -29.58 -53.50 9.52
C LYS A 506 -29.01 -54.93 9.59
N VAL A 507 -28.49 -55.31 10.75
CA VAL A 507 -28.24 -56.71 11.10
C VAL A 507 -29.57 -57.29 11.55
N GLY A 508 -30.08 -58.25 10.77
CA GLY A 508 -31.14 -59.17 11.17
C GLY A 508 -30.50 -60.52 11.45
N GLU A 509 -30.67 -61.00 12.68
CA GLU A 509 -30.37 -62.36 13.11
C GLU A 509 -31.24 -63.37 12.35
N SER A 510 -30.64 -64.45 11.85
CA SER A 510 -31.09 -65.81 12.21
C SER A 510 -30.15 -66.93 11.72
N SER A 511 -29.77 -67.76 12.70
CA SER A 511 -29.66 -69.23 12.67
C SER A 511 -28.59 -69.96 11.84
N GLY A 512 -27.83 -70.80 12.58
CA GLY A 512 -27.41 -72.16 12.18
C GLY A 512 -25.89 -72.34 12.05
N ARG A 513 -25.16 -72.80 13.09
CA ARG A 513 -24.76 -74.22 13.32
C ARG A 513 -24.29 -74.89 12.01
N GLY A 514 -23.05 -75.36 11.83
CA GLY A 514 -22.11 -76.03 12.72
C GLY A 514 -21.59 -77.28 11.99
N GLY A 515 -20.29 -77.57 12.08
CA GLY A 515 -19.62 -78.71 11.42
C GLY A 515 -19.20 -78.40 9.97
N GLU A 516 -18.17 -78.99 9.35
CA GLU A 516 -17.04 -79.85 9.70
C GLU A 516 -16.40 -80.18 8.32
N MET A 517 -15.09 -80.44 8.29
CA MET A 517 -14.40 -81.32 7.32
C MET A 517 -14.22 -80.94 5.82
N GLY A 518 -12.97 -81.15 5.36
CA GLY A 518 -12.61 -81.51 3.98
C GLY A 518 -11.57 -80.59 3.32
N MET A 519 -10.29 -80.64 3.68
CA MET A 519 -9.21 -81.46 3.07
C MET A 519 -8.88 -81.15 1.59
N LEU A 520 -7.61 -80.72 1.42
CA LEU A 520 -6.63 -81.05 0.34
C LEU A 520 -7.02 -80.70 -1.12
N TYR A 521 -6.17 -80.06 -1.92
CA TYR A 521 -4.82 -80.49 -2.33
C TYR A 521 -4.05 -79.33 -3.02
N ASP A 522 -2.73 -79.26 -2.77
CA ASP A 522 -1.60 -79.10 -3.71
C ASP A 522 -1.71 -78.14 -4.92
N THR A 523 -0.70 -77.36 -5.32
CA THR A 523 0.72 -77.74 -5.42
C THR A 523 1.57 -76.49 -5.75
N LEU A 524 2.74 -76.38 -5.09
CA LEU A 524 4.07 -75.96 -5.58
C LEU A 524 4.21 -74.83 -6.62
N HIS A 525 5.03 -73.82 -6.29
CA HIS A 525 6.35 -73.55 -6.91
C HIS A 525 7.12 -72.49 -6.08
N GLY A 526 8.32 -72.87 -5.61
CA GLY A 526 9.43 -71.96 -5.26
C GLY A 526 9.46 -71.42 -3.84
#